data_AF-A0A1F2T7V4-F1
#
_entry.id   AF-A0A1F2T7V4-F1
#
_cell.length_a   1.000
_cell.length_b   1.000
_cell.length_c   1.000
_cell.angle_alpha   90.00
_cell.angle_beta   90.00
_cell.angle_gamma   90.00
#
_symmetry.space_group_name_H-M   'P 1'
#
loop_
_entity.id
_entity.type
_entity.pdbx_description
1 polymer ?
#
loop_
_entity_poly.entity_id
_entity_poly.type
_entity_poly.pdbx_seq_one_letter_code
_entity_poly.pdbx_strand_id
1 'polypeptide(L)'
;MLAAISGLAQEGAAVPAPVRSALYAVVGNELTQYAVDTDSMTLTRRGTVTLPANPQYAWPHPSRKYLYVIWSNGGASYVGTRTGNWPSGDSHGLSAFRVGASGALEPHGRPVGLNARPIQLSVDPRGRHVLVAYSVPSGVTVHTIEPDGTVGREVPASGRLDLGTYAHHVQTDPSGRFVALVTRGNGPQPDRPEDPGALKILAYKDGVLSNLTSIAPNQGFNFQPRDVAFHRDQPWLFLTLERQGQLEVYRIRNGSVDEPALFRKNTLADPTNVRPMQAASAVHLHPNGRFAYVGNRATAVTQRNGQPVLVGGENNIAVFAIDQSTGEPTLIQNADAHGIRPRSFAVHPSGRMLVVGNQNEFNVYDEKAREVRTVPAGMSVFRIGTDGRLQFVRKYDVPTGEPDRSLFWVGFVPLP
;
A
#
# COMPACT_ATOMS: atom_id res chain seq x y z
N MET A 1 -16.37 41.51 47.04
CA MET A 1 -17.22 41.04 45.92
C MET A 1 -16.35 40.15 45.05
N LEU A 2 -16.23 38.86 45.40
CA LEU A 2 -15.46 37.87 44.65
C LEU A 2 -16.38 37.31 43.54
N ALA A 3 -15.94 37.36 42.29
CA ALA A 3 -16.62 36.73 41.17
C ALA A 3 -16.14 35.28 41.03
N ALA A 4 -17.06 34.33 41.15
CA ALA A 4 -16.83 32.90 40.95
C ALA A 4 -16.79 32.57 39.45
N ILE A 5 -15.74 31.87 39.03
CA ILE A 5 -15.59 31.29 37.69
C ILE A 5 -16.23 29.90 37.75
N SER A 6 -17.38 29.73 37.09
CA SER A 6 -18.04 28.44 36.89
C SER A 6 -17.31 27.65 35.80
N GLY A 7 -16.64 26.57 36.18
CA GLY A 7 -16.04 25.60 35.27
C GLY A 7 -17.11 24.72 34.62
N LEU A 8 -17.20 24.78 33.29
CA LEU A 8 -17.89 23.77 32.50
C LEU A 8 -16.92 22.60 32.32
N ALA A 9 -17.22 21.47 32.97
CA ALA A 9 -16.56 20.21 32.73
C ALA A 9 -16.79 19.81 31.25
N GLN A 10 -15.70 19.62 30.51
CA GLN A 10 -15.74 18.94 29.22
C GLN A 10 -16.23 17.51 29.45
N GLU A 11 -17.44 17.21 29.00
CA GLU A 11 -17.91 15.85 28.84
C GLU A 11 -16.91 15.09 27.97
N GLY A 12 -16.33 14.03 28.55
CA GLY A 12 -15.38 13.17 27.85
C GLY A 12 -16.03 12.60 26.58
N ALA A 13 -15.39 12.85 25.43
CA ALA A 13 -15.80 12.26 24.18
C ALA A 13 -15.89 10.73 24.34
N ALA A 14 -17.08 10.17 24.06
CA ALA A 14 -17.32 8.74 24.14
C ALA A 14 -16.25 7.97 23.33
N VAL A 15 -15.63 6.97 23.97
CA VAL A 15 -14.66 6.10 23.31
C VAL A 15 -15.35 5.43 22.13
N PRO A 16 -14.87 5.60 20.88
CA PRO A 16 -15.46 4.94 19.72
C PRO A 16 -15.51 3.43 19.94
N ALA A 17 -16.63 2.80 19.60
CA ALA A 17 -16.77 1.35 19.69
C ALA A 17 -15.59 0.65 18.96
N PRO A 18 -15.05 -0.46 19.50
CA PRO A 18 -13.92 -1.13 18.91
C PRO A 18 -14.25 -1.58 17.48
N VAL A 19 -13.46 -1.12 16.51
CA VAL A 19 -13.59 -1.52 15.12
C VAL A 19 -13.05 -2.95 14.99
N ARG A 20 -13.95 -3.93 14.95
CA ARG A 20 -13.59 -5.32 14.62
C ARG A 20 -13.09 -5.36 13.18
N SER A 21 -11.98 -6.05 12.96
CA SER A 21 -11.38 -6.22 11.62
C SER A 21 -10.93 -7.66 11.43
N ALA A 22 -10.91 -8.10 10.18
CA ALA A 22 -10.12 -9.26 9.76
C ALA A 22 -8.85 -8.76 9.06
N LEU A 23 -7.77 -9.53 9.13
CA LEU A 23 -6.61 -9.37 8.27
C LEU A 23 -6.73 -10.38 7.12
N TYR A 24 -6.40 -9.97 5.90
CA TYR A 24 -6.26 -10.88 4.78
C TYR A 24 -4.84 -10.86 4.26
N ALA A 25 -4.37 -12.01 3.80
CA ALA A 25 -3.05 -12.19 3.22
C ALA A 25 -3.15 -12.99 1.92
N VAL A 26 -2.35 -12.62 0.93
CA VAL A 26 -2.34 -13.23 -0.41
C VAL A 26 -1.08 -14.07 -0.61
N VAL A 27 -1.26 -15.34 -0.96
CA VAL A 27 -0.20 -16.23 -1.44
C VAL A 27 -0.68 -16.96 -2.69
N GLY A 28 0.00 -16.78 -3.83
CA GLY A 28 -0.50 -17.29 -5.11
C GLY A 28 -1.89 -16.72 -5.42
N ASN A 29 -2.84 -17.60 -5.75
CA ASN A 29 -4.24 -17.23 -6.00
C ASN A 29 -5.14 -17.34 -4.76
N GLU A 30 -4.57 -17.54 -3.58
CA GLU A 30 -5.29 -17.70 -2.33
C GLU A 30 -5.33 -16.39 -1.54
N LEU A 31 -6.54 -15.97 -1.15
CA LEU A 31 -6.78 -14.89 -0.21
C LEU A 31 -7.21 -15.52 1.13
N THR A 32 -6.28 -15.58 2.07
CA THR A 32 -6.50 -16.21 3.38
C THR A 32 -6.88 -15.19 4.43
N GLN A 33 -7.96 -15.46 5.14
CA GLN A 33 -8.45 -14.66 6.26
C GLN A 33 -7.74 -15.03 7.56
N TYR A 34 -7.46 -14.03 8.39
CA TYR A 34 -7.00 -14.16 9.77
C TYR A 34 -7.91 -13.36 10.68
N ALA A 35 -8.40 -14.01 11.75
CA ALA A 35 -9.05 -13.31 12.84
C ALA A 35 -7.98 -12.56 13.65
N VAL A 36 -8.30 -11.32 14.03
CA VAL A 36 -7.36 -10.39 14.67
C VAL A 36 -7.77 -10.19 16.12
N ASP A 37 -6.84 -10.43 17.04
CA ASP A 37 -6.96 -10.02 18.43
C ASP A 37 -5.95 -8.90 18.68
N THR A 38 -6.48 -7.69 18.87
CA THR A 38 -5.68 -6.48 19.06
C THR A 38 -5.19 -6.29 20.49
N ASP A 39 -5.65 -7.08 21.47
CA ASP A 39 -5.16 -7.03 22.84
C ASP A 39 -3.94 -7.95 22.98
N SER A 40 -4.09 -9.21 22.56
CA SER A 40 -3.03 -10.22 22.57
C SER A 40 -2.05 -10.11 21.40
N MET A 41 -2.37 -9.27 20.39
CA MET A 41 -1.58 -9.07 19.17
C MET A 41 -1.38 -10.39 18.41
N THR A 42 -2.47 -11.12 18.22
CA THR A 42 -2.46 -12.43 17.54
C THR A 42 -3.27 -12.44 16.25
N LEU A 43 -2.85 -13.31 15.34
CA LEU A 43 -3.49 -13.59 14.06
C LEU A 43 -3.84 -15.07 14.05
N THR A 44 -5.14 -15.39 14.01
CA THR A 44 -5.60 -16.79 13.93
C THR A 44 -6.07 -17.07 12.52
N ARG A 45 -5.39 -17.97 11.80
CA ARG A 45 -5.79 -18.37 10.44
C ARG A 45 -7.22 -18.91 10.44
N ARG A 46 -8.04 -18.45 9.48
CA ARG A 46 -9.43 -18.86 9.27
C ARG A 46 -9.58 -19.48 7.87
N GLY A 47 -10.63 -19.10 7.15
CA GLY A 47 -10.92 -19.60 5.82
C GLY A 47 -10.03 -18.96 4.75
N THR A 48 -10.00 -19.59 3.59
CA THR A 48 -9.30 -19.13 2.39
C THR A 48 -10.31 -19.13 1.25
N VAL A 49 -10.27 -18.09 0.41
CA VAL A 49 -10.95 -18.08 -0.89
C VAL A 49 -9.91 -18.11 -2.00
N THR A 50 -10.22 -18.83 -3.07
CA THR A 50 -9.36 -18.94 -4.26
C THR A 50 -9.91 -18.05 -5.36
N LEU A 51 -9.04 -17.23 -5.95
CA LEU A 51 -9.36 -16.37 -7.08
C LEU A 51 -8.93 -17.02 -8.41
N PRO A 52 -9.48 -16.55 -9.56
CA PRO A 52 -9.12 -17.10 -10.87
C PRO A 52 -7.62 -17.00 -11.19
N ALA A 53 -6.94 -15.98 -10.66
CA ALA A 53 -5.47 -15.85 -10.69
C ALA A 53 -4.99 -15.07 -9.46
N ASN A 54 -3.71 -14.70 -9.43
CA ASN A 54 -3.07 -14.09 -8.27
C ASN A 54 -3.69 -12.71 -7.93
N PRO A 55 -4.26 -12.53 -6.74
CA PRO A 55 -4.71 -11.22 -6.27
C PRO A 55 -3.56 -10.22 -6.23
N GLN A 56 -3.78 -9.03 -6.78
CA GLN A 56 -2.78 -7.95 -6.81
C GLN A 56 -3.00 -6.94 -5.69
N TYR A 57 -4.26 -6.65 -5.36
CA TYR A 57 -4.67 -5.73 -4.31
C TYR A 57 -6.13 -5.96 -3.92
N ALA A 58 -6.52 -5.53 -2.72
CA ALA A 58 -7.91 -5.49 -2.29
C ALA A 58 -8.24 -4.18 -1.56
N TRP A 59 -9.48 -3.71 -1.69
CA TRP A 59 -9.96 -2.49 -1.01
C TRP A 59 -11.38 -2.66 -0.47
N PRO A 60 -11.64 -2.33 0.81
CA PRO A 60 -12.95 -2.49 1.41
C PRO A 60 -13.92 -1.37 0.98
N HIS A 61 -15.18 -1.72 0.82
CA HIS A 61 -16.24 -0.74 0.64
C HIS A 61 -16.51 0.03 1.94
N PRO A 62 -16.86 1.34 1.92
CA PRO A 62 -17.15 2.13 3.13
C PRO A 62 -18.27 1.55 4.02
N SER A 63 -19.24 0.84 3.43
CA SER A 63 -20.29 0.13 4.18
C SER A 63 -19.79 -1.09 4.96
N ARG A 64 -18.55 -1.53 4.75
CA ARG A 64 -17.90 -2.73 5.34
C ARG A 64 -18.51 -4.06 4.92
N LYS A 65 -19.58 -4.05 4.11
CA LYS A 65 -20.28 -5.25 3.64
C LYS A 65 -19.60 -5.90 2.43
N TYR A 66 -18.70 -5.20 1.76
CA TYR A 66 -18.09 -5.66 0.51
C TYR A 66 -16.58 -5.43 0.48
N LEU A 67 -15.88 -6.34 -0.20
CA LEU A 67 -14.45 -6.26 -0.51
C LEU A 67 -14.28 -6.41 -2.02
N TYR A 68 -13.51 -5.50 -2.63
CA TYR A 68 -13.15 -5.59 -4.05
C TYR A 68 -11.72 -6.06 -4.19
N VAL A 69 -11.49 -7.02 -5.07
CA VAL A 69 -10.19 -7.68 -5.25
C VAL A 69 -9.85 -7.73 -6.73
N ILE A 70 -8.73 -7.14 -7.12
CA ILE A 70 -8.16 -7.30 -8.47
C ILE A 70 -7.24 -8.50 -8.51
N TRP A 71 -7.21 -9.21 -9.63
CA TRP A 71 -6.36 -10.36 -9.85
C TRP A 71 -5.79 -10.38 -11.26
N SER A 72 -4.67 -11.07 -11.44
CA SER A 72 -3.95 -11.15 -12.71
C SER A 72 -3.13 -12.44 -12.79
N ASN A 73 -3.08 -13.04 -13.98
CA ASN A 73 -2.12 -14.11 -14.28
C ASN A 73 -0.76 -13.61 -14.82
N GLY A 74 -0.53 -12.29 -14.83
CA GLY A 74 0.74 -11.70 -15.26
C GLY A 74 1.60 -11.20 -14.11
N GLY A 75 2.83 -10.77 -14.41
CA GLY A 75 3.75 -9.92 -13.63
C GLY A 75 4.30 -10.44 -12.28
N ALA A 76 4.66 -9.52 -11.39
CA ALA A 76 5.56 -9.74 -10.24
C ALA A 76 5.11 -10.72 -9.15
N SER A 77 3.85 -11.18 -9.18
CA SER A 77 3.35 -12.18 -8.24
C SER A 77 3.88 -13.58 -8.55
N TYR A 78 4.43 -13.78 -9.75
CA TYR A 78 5.20 -14.93 -10.17
C TYR A 78 6.68 -14.58 -10.01
N VAL A 79 7.28 -14.99 -8.88
CA VAL A 79 8.72 -14.86 -8.65
C VAL A 79 9.41 -15.79 -9.66
N GLY A 80 10.48 -15.36 -10.33
CA GLY A 80 11.21 -16.26 -11.25
C GLY A 80 12.03 -15.58 -12.33
N THR A 81 11.69 -14.37 -12.79
CA THR A 81 12.37 -13.82 -13.97
C THR A 81 13.45 -12.81 -13.60
N ARG A 82 14.58 -13.34 -13.09
CA ARG A 82 15.89 -12.68 -13.16
C ARG A 82 16.38 -12.45 -14.61
N THR A 83 15.57 -12.83 -15.60
CA THR A 83 15.86 -12.89 -17.04
C THR A 83 15.08 -11.87 -17.89
N GLY A 84 14.47 -10.85 -17.28
CA GLY A 84 13.90 -9.71 -18.02
C GLY A 84 12.52 -9.92 -18.67
N ASN A 85 12.04 -11.16 -18.81
CA ASN A 85 10.69 -11.44 -19.34
C ASN A 85 9.65 -11.52 -18.22
N TRP A 86 9.07 -10.39 -17.80
CA TRP A 86 7.91 -10.39 -16.91
C TRP A 86 6.77 -11.19 -17.54
N PRO A 87 6.04 -12.06 -16.80
CA PRO A 87 4.95 -12.82 -17.38
C PRO A 87 3.91 -11.85 -17.96
N SER A 88 3.77 -11.84 -19.29
CA SER A 88 2.65 -11.20 -19.97
C SER A 88 1.44 -12.08 -19.70
N GLY A 89 0.66 -11.71 -18.68
CA GLY A 89 -0.63 -12.35 -18.45
C GLY A 89 -1.64 -11.85 -19.47
N ASP A 90 -2.60 -12.69 -19.82
CA ASP A 90 -3.72 -12.42 -20.72
C ASP A 90 -5.08 -12.49 -20.00
N SER A 91 -5.10 -12.82 -18.71
CA SER A 91 -6.30 -12.98 -17.90
C SER A 91 -6.22 -12.13 -16.64
N HIS A 92 -7.12 -11.15 -16.58
CA HIS A 92 -7.17 -10.16 -15.50
C HIS A 92 -8.61 -9.88 -15.12
N GLY A 93 -8.86 -9.59 -13.85
CA GLY A 93 -10.22 -9.30 -13.41
C GLY A 93 -10.33 -8.52 -12.12
N LEU A 94 -11.54 -8.05 -11.89
CA LEU A 94 -12.02 -7.39 -10.68
C LEU A 94 -13.20 -8.21 -10.13
N SER A 95 -13.06 -8.73 -8.92
CA SER A 95 -14.09 -9.51 -8.23
C SER A 95 -14.61 -8.74 -7.01
N ALA A 96 -15.91 -8.85 -6.74
CA ALA A 96 -16.51 -8.41 -5.48
C ALA A 96 -16.79 -9.61 -4.57
N PHE A 97 -16.67 -9.39 -3.26
CA PHE A 97 -17.00 -10.35 -2.22
C PHE A 97 -17.92 -9.70 -1.19
N ARG A 98 -18.92 -10.44 -0.70
CA ARG A 98 -19.62 -10.10 0.55
C ARG A 98 -18.72 -10.42 1.74
N VAL A 99 -18.71 -9.53 2.72
CA VAL A 99 -17.97 -9.69 3.97
C VAL A 99 -18.96 -10.03 5.08
N GLY A 100 -18.86 -11.26 5.61
CA GLY A 100 -19.65 -11.69 6.76
C GLY A 100 -19.19 -11.04 8.07
N ALA A 101 -20.02 -11.13 9.11
CA ALA A 101 -19.70 -10.56 10.43
C ALA A 101 -18.43 -11.13 11.08
N SER A 102 -18.04 -12.36 10.71
CA SER A 102 -16.79 -12.99 11.14
C SER A 102 -15.57 -12.59 10.28
N GLY A 103 -15.80 -11.89 9.17
CA GLY A 103 -14.83 -11.68 8.09
C GLY A 103 -14.73 -12.85 7.10
N ALA A 104 -15.67 -13.79 7.08
CA ALA A 104 -15.72 -14.74 5.97
C ALA A 104 -16.05 -14.01 4.66
N LEU A 105 -15.44 -14.43 3.55
CA LEU A 105 -15.69 -13.86 2.22
C LEU A 105 -16.53 -14.81 1.38
N GLU A 106 -17.57 -14.26 0.74
CA GLU A 106 -18.41 -14.99 -0.23
C GLU A 106 -18.32 -14.27 -1.58
N PRO A 107 -17.97 -14.97 -2.69
CA PRO A 107 -18.01 -14.37 -4.02
C PRO A 107 -19.37 -13.72 -4.30
N HIS A 108 -19.36 -12.51 -4.86
CA HIS A 108 -20.58 -11.73 -5.06
C HIS A 108 -20.63 -11.12 -6.46
N GLY A 109 -21.62 -11.53 -7.26
CA GLY A 109 -21.73 -11.15 -8.66
C GLY A 109 -20.71 -11.83 -9.58
N ARG A 110 -20.73 -11.45 -10.87
CA ARG A 110 -19.78 -11.95 -11.87
C ARG A 110 -18.51 -11.09 -11.86
N PRO A 111 -17.30 -11.69 -11.88
CA PRO A 111 -16.07 -10.92 -12.06
C PRO A 111 -16.08 -10.12 -13.37
N VAL A 112 -15.59 -8.88 -13.31
CA VAL A 112 -15.38 -8.02 -14.48
C VAL A 112 -14.00 -8.31 -15.06
N GLY A 113 -13.94 -8.61 -16.36
CA GLY A 113 -12.67 -8.77 -17.07
C GLY A 113 -11.98 -7.43 -17.27
N LEU A 114 -10.65 -7.40 -17.11
CA LEU A 114 -9.85 -6.18 -17.28
C LEU A 114 -8.86 -6.34 -18.44
N ASN A 115 -8.57 -5.23 -19.12
CA ASN A 115 -7.82 -5.25 -20.39
C ASN A 115 -6.30 -5.32 -20.23
N ALA A 116 -5.78 -5.10 -19.02
CA ALA A 116 -4.35 -5.07 -18.71
C ALA A 116 -4.12 -5.48 -17.27
N ARG A 117 -2.86 -5.78 -16.89
CA ARG A 117 -2.51 -6.19 -15.53
C ARG A 117 -2.79 -5.05 -14.54
N PRO A 118 -3.80 -5.20 -13.65
CA PRO A 118 -4.06 -4.23 -12.60
C PRO A 118 -3.00 -4.35 -11.50
N ILE A 119 -2.65 -3.23 -10.85
CA ILE A 119 -1.64 -3.20 -9.77
C ILE A 119 -2.26 -2.80 -8.43
N GLN A 120 -3.18 -1.85 -8.45
CA GLN A 120 -3.81 -1.30 -7.26
C GLN A 120 -5.25 -0.88 -7.63
N LEU A 121 -6.13 -0.90 -6.63
CA LEU A 121 -7.47 -0.34 -6.74
C LEU A 121 -7.82 0.49 -5.51
N SER A 122 -8.79 1.40 -5.65
CA SER A 122 -9.44 2.08 -4.52
C SER A 122 -10.94 2.19 -4.73
N VAL A 123 -11.70 2.33 -3.64
CA VAL A 123 -13.13 2.67 -3.67
C VAL A 123 -13.28 4.13 -3.27
N ASP A 124 -14.11 4.89 -3.99
CA ASP A 124 -14.36 6.30 -3.65
C ASP A 124 -15.05 6.45 -2.28
N PRO A 125 -14.96 7.62 -1.61
CA PRO A 125 -15.43 7.77 -0.24
C PRO A 125 -16.94 7.55 -0.08
N ARG A 126 -17.70 7.69 -1.17
CA ARG A 126 -19.15 7.45 -1.22
C ARG A 126 -19.52 6.00 -1.52
N GLY A 127 -18.57 5.15 -1.88
CA GLY A 127 -18.83 3.74 -2.18
C GLY A 127 -19.61 3.51 -3.48
N ARG A 128 -19.49 4.42 -4.45
CA ARG A 128 -20.21 4.35 -5.74
C ARG A 128 -19.31 3.92 -6.89
N HIS A 129 -17.99 3.99 -6.74
CA HIS A 129 -17.07 3.63 -7.81
C HIS A 129 -15.84 2.88 -7.30
N VAL A 130 -15.37 1.92 -8.10
CA VAL A 130 -14.05 1.30 -7.97
C VAL A 130 -13.13 1.89 -9.04
N LEU A 131 -11.97 2.40 -8.63
CA LEU A 131 -10.92 2.87 -9.52
C LEU A 131 -9.81 1.83 -9.56
N VAL A 132 -9.32 1.48 -10.74
CA VAL A 132 -8.29 0.45 -10.95
C VAL A 132 -7.14 1.03 -11.76
N ALA A 133 -5.90 0.90 -11.27
CA ALA A 133 -4.68 1.33 -11.97
C ALA A 133 -3.99 0.15 -12.67
N TYR A 134 -3.46 0.41 -13.87
CA TYR A 134 -2.79 -0.58 -14.72
C TYR A 134 -1.33 -0.19 -14.99
N SER A 135 -0.44 -1.17 -14.89
CA SER A 135 1.00 -0.93 -15.11
C SER A 135 1.37 -0.83 -16.59
N VAL A 136 1.06 -1.86 -17.37
CA VAL A 136 1.46 -1.98 -18.78
C VAL A 136 0.30 -2.55 -19.60
N PRO A 137 -0.24 -1.78 -20.58
CA PRO A 137 -0.04 -0.34 -20.75
C PRO A 137 -0.46 0.44 -19.48
N SER A 138 0.14 1.62 -19.29
CA SER A 138 -0.22 2.50 -18.17
C SER A 138 -1.66 2.97 -18.31
N GLY A 139 -2.46 2.86 -17.26
CA GLY A 139 -3.86 3.25 -17.37
C GLY A 139 -4.61 3.37 -16.05
N VAL A 140 -5.84 3.86 -16.14
CA VAL A 140 -6.84 3.85 -15.07
C VAL A 140 -8.23 3.60 -15.66
N THR A 141 -9.05 2.82 -14.99
CA THR A 141 -10.49 2.67 -15.31
C THR A 141 -11.32 2.93 -14.06
N VAL A 142 -12.54 3.41 -14.24
CA VAL A 142 -13.51 3.60 -13.17
C VAL A 142 -14.74 2.73 -13.45
N HIS A 143 -15.19 1.95 -12.49
CA HIS A 143 -16.37 1.09 -12.60
C HIS A 143 -17.42 1.52 -11.58
N THR A 144 -18.70 1.50 -11.94
CA THR A 144 -19.77 1.72 -10.97
C THR A 144 -19.84 0.59 -9.95
N ILE A 145 -20.33 0.91 -8.76
CA ILE A 145 -20.75 -0.05 -7.76
C ILE A 145 -22.27 0.00 -7.71
N GLU A 146 -22.91 -1.12 -8.00
CA GLU A 146 -24.37 -1.22 -7.99
C GLU A 146 -24.90 -1.20 -6.56
N PRO A 147 -26.19 -0.87 -6.33
CA PRO A 147 -26.77 -0.80 -4.98
C PRO A 147 -26.62 -2.10 -4.16
N ASP A 148 -26.50 -3.24 -4.83
CA ASP A 148 -26.29 -4.54 -4.20
C ASP A 148 -24.81 -4.87 -3.94
N GLY A 149 -23.89 -3.96 -4.26
CA GLY A 149 -22.44 -4.12 -4.08
C GLY A 149 -21.73 -4.90 -5.19
N THR A 150 -22.42 -5.29 -6.27
CA THR A 150 -21.76 -5.85 -7.45
C THR A 150 -21.05 -4.76 -8.26
N VAL A 151 -20.06 -5.17 -9.05
CA VAL A 151 -19.33 -4.26 -9.94
C VAL A 151 -20.17 -4.05 -11.19
N GLY A 152 -20.46 -2.80 -11.51
CA GLY A 152 -21.22 -2.39 -12.67
C GLY A 152 -20.35 -2.02 -13.86
N ARG A 153 -20.86 -1.10 -14.68
CA ARG A 153 -20.23 -0.69 -15.94
C ARG A 153 -19.00 0.18 -15.75
N GLU A 154 -18.11 0.16 -16.72
CA GLU A 154 -17.04 1.16 -16.83
C GLU A 154 -17.62 2.55 -17.13
N VAL A 155 -17.13 3.58 -16.43
CA VAL A 155 -17.47 4.99 -16.63
C VAL A 155 -16.41 5.62 -17.54
N PRO A 156 -16.79 6.12 -18.73
CA PRO A 156 -15.82 6.73 -19.64
C PRO A 156 -15.27 8.04 -19.07
N ALA A 157 -13.99 8.28 -19.32
CA ALA A 157 -13.34 9.55 -19.01
C ALA A 157 -13.85 10.68 -19.93
N SER A 158 -13.71 11.92 -19.46
CA SER A 158 -13.92 13.11 -20.28
C SER A 158 -12.66 13.37 -21.11
N GLY A 159 -12.66 12.83 -22.33
CA GLY A 159 -11.56 12.97 -23.28
C GLY A 159 -10.37 12.07 -22.98
N ARG A 160 -9.23 12.37 -23.63
CA ARG A 160 -8.00 11.60 -23.49
C ARG A 160 -7.26 12.00 -22.21
N LEU A 161 -7.07 11.02 -21.32
CA LEU A 161 -6.28 11.21 -20.10
C LEU A 161 -4.78 11.11 -20.37
N ASP A 162 -3.99 11.90 -19.66
CA ASP A 162 -2.55 11.73 -19.53
C ASP A 162 -2.27 10.77 -18.36
N LEU A 163 -2.00 9.51 -18.71
CA LEU A 163 -1.85 8.41 -17.76
C LEU A 163 -0.39 8.01 -17.54
N GLY A 164 0.56 8.85 -18.00
CA GLY A 164 2.00 8.66 -17.81
C GLY A 164 2.51 7.26 -18.13
N THR A 165 3.56 6.85 -17.42
CA THR A 165 4.16 5.52 -17.54
C THR A 165 4.04 4.76 -16.23
N TYR A 166 3.60 3.50 -16.30
CA TYR A 166 3.45 2.59 -15.16
C TYR A 166 2.55 3.16 -14.06
N ALA A 167 1.23 3.20 -14.25
CA ALA A 167 0.32 3.55 -13.17
C ALA A 167 0.41 2.49 -12.06
N HIS A 168 0.83 2.93 -10.87
CA HIS A 168 1.14 2.05 -9.74
C HIS A 168 0.11 2.19 -8.62
N HIS A 169 -0.48 3.36 -8.43
CA HIS A 169 -1.44 3.63 -7.34
C HIS A 169 -2.50 4.61 -7.82
N VAL A 170 -3.77 4.31 -7.55
CA VAL A 170 -4.88 5.25 -7.72
C VAL A 170 -5.65 5.43 -6.41
N GLN A 171 -5.91 6.67 -6.01
CA GLN A 171 -6.70 6.96 -4.83
C GLN A 171 -7.45 8.28 -4.99
N THR A 172 -8.75 8.28 -4.67
CA THR A 172 -9.54 9.51 -4.53
C THR A 172 -9.12 10.29 -3.29
N ASP A 173 -9.12 11.61 -3.37
CA ASP A 173 -8.96 12.44 -2.18
C ASP A 173 -10.13 12.23 -1.20
N PRO A 174 -9.96 12.52 0.11
CA PRO A 174 -11.00 12.28 1.11
C PRO A 174 -12.33 13.01 0.84
N SER A 175 -12.30 14.13 0.11
CA SER A 175 -13.51 14.87 -0.27
C SER A 175 -14.23 14.30 -1.50
N GLY A 176 -13.58 13.39 -2.24
CA GLY A 176 -14.12 12.77 -3.45
C GLY A 176 -14.29 13.74 -4.61
N ARG A 177 -13.36 14.69 -4.77
CA ARG A 177 -13.34 15.72 -5.83
C ARG A 177 -12.23 15.53 -6.85
N PHE A 178 -11.13 14.89 -6.46
CA PHE A 178 -10.03 14.56 -7.36
C PHE A 178 -9.43 13.20 -7.05
N VAL A 179 -8.63 12.71 -7.98
CA VAL A 179 -7.91 11.45 -7.90
C VAL A 179 -6.42 11.71 -8.05
N ALA A 180 -5.63 11.16 -7.14
CA ALA A 180 -4.20 11.00 -7.31
C ALA A 180 -3.93 9.68 -8.03
N LEU A 181 -3.33 9.76 -9.21
CA LEU A 181 -2.82 8.63 -9.97
C LEU A 181 -1.29 8.74 -10.01
N VAL A 182 -0.64 7.81 -9.32
CA VAL A 182 0.82 7.70 -9.34
C VAL A 182 1.24 6.93 -10.58
N THR A 183 2.00 7.58 -11.45
CA THR A 183 2.65 6.96 -12.61
C THR A 183 4.13 6.84 -12.30
N ARG A 184 4.59 5.65 -11.96
CA ARG A 184 5.90 5.39 -11.36
C ARG A 184 7.06 5.69 -12.30
N GLY A 185 6.85 5.59 -13.62
CA GLY A 185 7.95 5.50 -14.57
C GLY A 185 8.76 4.20 -14.38
N ASN A 186 9.88 4.11 -15.09
CA ASN A 186 10.81 2.98 -15.00
C ASN A 186 12.22 3.49 -14.91
N GLY A 187 13.01 2.95 -13.97
CA GLY A 187 14.43 3.29 -13.90
C GLY A 187 15.19 2.86 -15.16
N PRO A 188 16.36 3.47 -15.41
CA PRO A 188 17.17 3.08 -16.56
C PRO A 188 17.62 1.62 -16.45
N GLN A 189 17.64 0.93 -17.58
CA GLN A 189 18.25 -0.39 -17.75
C GLN A 189 19.45 -0.27 -18.70
N PRO A 190 20.36 -1.26 -18.76
CA PRO A 190 21.53 -1.18 -19.64
C PRO A 190 21.21 -0.87 -21.12
N ASP A 191 20.05 -1.31 -21.60
CA ASP A 191 19.57 -1.20 -22.98
C ASP A 191 18.38 -0.24 -23.15
N ARG A 192 17.89 0.38 -22.07
CA ARG A 192 16.70 1.23 -22.10
C ARG A 192 16.87 2.47 -21.24
N PRO A 193 16.62 3.69 -21.77
CA PRO A 193 16.64 4.90 -20.96
C PRO A 193 15.54 4.87 -19.88
N GLU A 194 15.69 5.74 -18.89
CA GLU A 194 14.65 5.96 -17.88
C GLU A 194 13.34 6.41 -18.55
N ASP A 195 12.20 5.82 -18.15
CA ASP A 195 10.89 6.38 -18.47
C ASP A 195 10.49 7.34 -17.34
N PRO A 196 9.97 8.54 -17.64
CA PRO A 196 9.64 9.54 -16.64
C PRO A 196 8.50 9.09 -15.72
N GLY A 197 8.61 9.42 -14.43
CA GLY A 197 7.52 9.30 -13.46
C GLY A 197 6.76 10.61 -13.28
N ALA A 198 5.55 10.52 -12.73
CA ALA A 198 4.71 11.68 -12.40
C ALA A 198 3.65 11.33 -11.35
N LEU A 199 3.20 12.34 -10.61
CA LEU A 199 1.95 12.31 -9.86
C LEU A 199 0.90 13.05 -10.69
N LYS A 200 -0.04 12.31 -11.26
CA LYS A 200 -1.17 12.86 -12.02
C LYS A 200 -2.32 13.15 -11.07
N ILE A 201 -2.82 14.38 -11.10
CA ILE A 201 -4.04 14.79 -10.44
C ILE A 201 -5.12 14.88 -11.50
N LEU A 202 -6.17 14.09 -11.33
CA LEU A 202 -7.33 14.04 -12.22
C LEU A 202 -8.53 14.62 -11.48
N ALA A 203 -9.29 15.51 -12.13
CA ALA A 203 -10.59 15.91 -11.59
C ALA A 203 -11.51 14.69 -11.60
N TYR A 204 -12.37 14.58 -10.59
CA TYR A 204 -13.28 13.45 -10.42
C TYR A 204 -14.68 13.95 -10.08
N LYS A 205 -15.62 13.66 -10.96
CA LYS A 205 -17.03 14.04 -10.81
C LYS A 205 -17.92 12.86 -11.16
N ASP A 206 -18.52 12.24 -10.13
CA ASP A 206 -19.44 11.11 -10.28
C ASP A 206 -18.88 10.01 -11.22
N GLY A 207 -17.65 9.57 -10.97
CA GLY A 207 -16.99 8.53 -11.75
C GLY A 207 -16.24 9.04 -12.98
N VAL A 208 -16.57 10.23 -13.49
CA VAL A 208 -15.93 10.80 -14.68
C VAL A 208 -14.59 11.46 -14.31
N LEU A 209 -13.52 11.01 -14.97
CA LEU A 209 -12.17 11.56 -14.83
C LEU A 209 -11.85 12.56 -15.94
N SER A 210 -11.10 13.62 -15.62
CA SER A 210 -10.45 14.50 -16.60
C SER A 210 -9.09 14.97 -16.09
N ASN A 211 -8.17 15.35 -16.98
CA ASN A 211 -6.86 15.87 -16.58
C ASN A 211 -6.99 17.16 -15.77
N LEU A 212 -6.18 17.33 -14.72
CA LEU A 212 -6.14 18.56 -13.93
C LEU A 212 -4.71 19.09 -13.73
N THR A 213 -3.80 18.30 -13.16
CA THR A 213 -2.40 18.69 -12.96
C THR A 213 -1.48 17.49 -13.11
N SER A 214 -0.26 17.69 -13.61
CA SER A 214 0.78 16.66 -13.67
C SER A 214 2.03 17.16 -12.98
N ILE A 215 2.33 16.61 -11.81
CA ILE A 215 3.53 16.93 -11.04
C ILE A 215 4.64 15.98 -11.48
N ALA A 216 5.62 16.52 -12.21
CA ALA A 216 6.75 15.78 -12.75
C ALA A 216 8.03 16.63 -12.71
N PRO A 217 8.63 16.84 -11.52
CA PRO A 217 9.88 17.58 -11.37
C PRO A 217 10.95 17.01 -12.30
N ASN A 218 11.77 17.88 -12.91
CA ASN A 218 12.76 17.47 -13.90
C ASN A 218 12.17 16.63 -15.05
N GLN A 219 10.97 17.00 -15.51
CA GLN A 219 10.20 16.27 -16.54
C GLN A 219 9.90 14.81 -16.18
N GLY A 220 9.99 14.46 -14.88
CA GLY A 220 9.78 13.11 -14.37
C GLY A 220 11.04 12.23 -14.36
N PHE A 221 12.17 12.70 -14.88
CA PHE A 221 13.43 11.97 -14.80
C PHE A 221 14.03 12.07 -13.40
N ASN A 222 14.49 10.92 -12.87
CA ASN A 222 14.90 10.77 -11.48
C ASN A 222 13.79 11.11 -10.47
N PHE A 223 12.54 10.85 -10.84
CA PHE A 223 11.36 10.96 -9.98
C PHE A 223 10.56 9.66 -10.11
N GLN A 224 10.68 8.75 -9.13
CA GLN A 224 10.01 7.45 -9.18
C GLN A 224 8.95 7.35 -8.07
N PRO A 225 7.81 8.03 -8.22
CA PRO A 225 6.73 7.99 -7.24
C PRO A 225 6.09 6.60 -7.19
N ARG A 226 5.56 6.19 -6.04
CA ARG A 226 4.99 4.83 -5.89
C ARG A 226 3.63 4.76 -5.22
N ASP A 227 3.56 5.08 -3.94
CA ASP A 227 2.31 5.08 -3.17
C ASP A 227 2.02 6.46 -2.58
N VAL A 228 0.73 6.75 -2.46
CA VAL A 228 0.22 7.96 -1.81
C VAL A 228 -0.57 7.62 -0.55
N ALA A 229 -0.61 8.56 0.38
CA ALA A 229 -1.57 8.56 1.48
C ALA A 229 -2.08 9.98 1.73
N PHE A 230 -3.39 10.16 1.74
CA PHE A 230 -4.02 11.42 2.13
C PHE A 230 -4.11 11.53 3.64
N HIS A 231 -3.75 12.69 4.19
CA HIS A 231 -4.14 13.02 5.55
C HIS A 231 -5.65 13.20 5.61
N ARG A 232 -6.29 12.62 6.63
CA ARG A 232 -7.76 12.62 6.76
C ARG A 232 -8.32 14.03 6.94
N ASP A 233 -7.74 14.76 7.90
CA ASP A 233 -8.30 16.03 8.39
C ASP A 233 -7.49 17.27 7.98
N GLN A 234 -6.30 17.07 7.41
CA GLN A 234 -5.37 18.15 7.06
C GLN A 234 -5.13 18.12 5.55
N PRO A 235 -4.83 19.26 4.92
CA PRO A 235 -4.70 19.36 3.47
C PRO A 235 -3.31 18.87 3.00
N TRP A 236 -2.93 17.63 3.34
CA TRP A 236 -1.64 17.06 2.99
C TRP A 236 -1.78 15.73 2.25
N LEU A 237 -0.93 15.57 1.24
CA LEU A 237 -0.71 14.33 0.52
C LEU A 237 0.72 13.87 0.77
N PHE A 238 0.88 12.63 1.24
CA PHE A 238 2.18 11.98 1.41
C PHE A 238 2.45 11.11 0.19
N LEU A 239 3.67 11.18 -0.35
CA LEU A 239 4.10 10.43 -1.54
C LEU A 239 5.44 9.75 -1.27
N THR A 240 5.53 8.45 -1.50
CA THR A 240 6.83 7.75 -1.48
C THR A 240 7.51 7.83 -2.83
N LEU A 241 8.81 8.13 -2.84
CA LEU A 241 9.68 7.97 -3.99
C LEU A 241 10.47 6.66 -3.84
N GLU A 242 10.11 5.67 -4.65
CA GLU A 242 10.56 4.28 -4.51
C GLU A 242 12.07 4.13 -4.69
N ARG A 243 12.63 4.61 -5.81
CA ARG A 243 14.07 4.46 -6.09
C ARG A 243 14.93 5.34 -5.19
N GLN A 244 14.38 6.46 -4.74
CA GLN A 244 15.07 7.47 -3.96
C GLN A 244 15.08 7.13 -2.46
N GLY A 245 14.19 6.25 -2.00
CA GLY A 245 14.06 5.97 -0.56
C GLY A 245 13.58 7.20 0.22
N GLN A 246 12.63 7.95 -0.34
CA GLN A 246 12.19 9.24 0.21
C GLN A 246 10.68 9.31 0.41
N LEU A 247 10.28 10.17 1.35
CA LEU A 247 8.91 10.59 1.61
C LEU A 247 8.79 12.08 1.29
N GLU A 248 7.87 12.42 0.40
CA GLU A 248 7.48 13.79 0.09
C GLU A 248 6.11 14.11 0.69
N VAL A 249 5.94 15.39 1.06
CA VAL A 249 4.67 15.93 1.53
C VAL A 249 4.28 17.08 0.64
N TYR A 250 3.06 17.03 0.12
CA TYR A 250 2.49 18.08 -0.72
C TYR A 250 1.31 18.74 -0.03
N ARG A 251 1.10 20.03 -0.33
CA ARG A 251 -0.10 20.76 0.09
C ARG A 251 -1.24 20.49 -0.88
N ILE A 252 -2.44 20.28 -0.35
CA ILE A 252 -3.67 20.22 -1.11
C ILE A 252 -4.36 21.57 -1.00
N ARG A 253 -4.69 22.19 -2.13
CA ARG A 253 -5.36 23.50 -2.16
C ARG A 253 -6.26 23.58 -3.38
N ASN A 254 -7.43 24.20 -3.23
CA ASN A 254 -8.36 24.46 -4.32
C ASN A 254 -8.72 23.23 -5.17
N GLY A 255 -8.79 22.04 -4.56
CA GLY A 255 -9.12 20.79 -5.27
C GLY A 255 -7.98 20.22 -6.12
N SER A 256 -6.73 20.65 -5.89
CA SER A 256 -5.53 20.10 -6.50
C SER A 256 -4.40 19.93 -5.47
N VAL A 257 -3.24 19.50 -5.95
CA VAL A 257 -1.99 19.36 -5.21
C VAL A 257 -1.02 20.44 -5.71
N ASP A 258 -0.51 21.27 -4.80
CA ASP A 258 0.46 22.33 -5.11
C ASP A 258 1.83 21.72 -5.43
N GLU A 259 2.60 22.35 -6.31
CA GLU A 259 4.04 22.13 -6.48
C GLU A 259 4.84 23.39 -6.09
N PRO A 260 6.07 23.26 -5.57
CA PRO A 260 6.80 22.02 -5.26
C PRO A 260 6.29 21.31 -3.99
N ALA A 261 6.83 20.13 -3.69
CA ALA A 261 6.61 19.48 -2.40
C ALA A 261 7.00 20.41 -1.23
N LEU A 262 6.21 20.41 -0.16
CA LEU A 262 6.52 21.15 1.08
C LEU A 262 7.77 20.61 1.76
N PHE A 263 7.88 19.27 1.81
CA PHE A 263 8.97 18.58 2.49
C PHE A 263 9.40 17.36 1.69
N ARG A 264 10.69 17.03 1.80
CA ARG A 264 11.29 15.80 1.29
C ARG A 264 12.19 15.23 2.38
N LYS A 265 11.93 14.00 2.81
CA LYS A 265 12.65 13.33 3.92
C LYS A 265 13.18 11.98 3.46
N ASN A 266 14.39 11.63 3.93
CA ASN A 266 14.92 10.29 3.76
C ASN A 266 14.16 9.32 4.67
N THR A 267 13.97 8.09 4.19
CA THR A 267 13.27 7.03 4.94
C THR A 267 14.23 6.02 5.56
N LEU A 268 15.49 6.01 5.13
CA LEU A 268 16.54 5.14 5.65
C LEU A 268 17.10 5.67 6.97
N ALA A 269 17.46 4.76 7.87
CA ALA A 269 18.18 5.07 9.10
C ALA A 269 19.58 5.65 8.79
N ASP A 270 20.25 5.11 7.77
CA ASP A 270 21.52 5.62 7.25
C ASP A 270 21.37 5.99 5.76
N PRO A 271 20.94 7.23 5.46
CA PRO A 271 20.78 7.68 4.08
C PRO A 271 22.11 7.84 3.33
N THR A 272 23.25 7.73 4.00
CA THR A 272 24.57 7.78 3.36
C THR A 272 25.06 6.40 2.87
N ASN A 273 24.41 5.32 3.32
CA ASN A 273 24.78 3.94 3.02
C ASN A 273 23.69 3.21 2.22
N VAL A 274 23.31 3.81 1.09
CA VAL A 274 22.30 3.22 0.20
C VAL A 274 22.88 1.99 -0.50
N ARG A 275 22.32 0.81 -0.22
CA ARG A 275 22.71 -0.45 -0.88
C ARG A 275 22.04 -0.58 -2.26
N PRO A 276 22.61 -1.38 -3.18
CA PRO A 276 21.96 -1.66 -4.46
C PRO A 276 20.55 -2.23 -4.25
N MET A 277 19.60 -1.83 -5.10
CA MET A 277 18.19 -2.23 -5.02
C MET A 277 17.53 -1.98 -3.65
N GLN A 278 17.98 -0.93 -2.95
CA GLN A 278 17.29 -0.33 -1.80
C GLN A 278 16.15 0.56 -2.32
N ALA A 279 14.94 0.37 -1.82
CA ALA A 279 13.78 1.12 -2.28
C ALA A 279 12.75 1.35 -1.17
N ALA A 280 12.02 2.47 -1.23
CA ALA A 280 10.81 2.66 -0.44
C ALA A 280 9.64 1.81 -1.00
N SER A 281 8.58 1.65 -0.23
CA SER A 281 7.42 0.82 -0.61
C SER A 281 6.09 1.49 -0.25
N ALA A 282 5.26 0.89 0.60
CA ALA A 282 3.97 1.45 0.97
C ALA A 282 4.13 2.60 1.97
N VAL A 283 3.16 3.53 1.96
CA VAL A 283 2.97 4.54 3.00
C VAL A 283 1.57 4.40 3.57
N HIS A 284 1.48 4.42 4.90
CA HIS A 284 0.20 4.46 5.62
C HIS A 284 0.27 5.46 6.75
N LEU A 285 -0.83 6.19 6.98
CA LEU A 285 -0.95 7.07 8.13
C LEU A 285 -1.62 6.34 9.30
N HIS A 286 -1.22 6.70 10.51
CA HIS A 286 -1.95 6.32 11.70
C HIS A 286 -3.36 6.94 11.67
N PRO A 287 -4.43 6.26 12.15
CA PRO A 287 -5.81 6.77 12.09
C PRO A 287 -6.06 8.14 12.75
N ASN A 288 -5.18 8.56 13.67
CA ASN A 288 -5.23 9.89 14.30
C ASN A 288 -4.49 10.99 13.51
N GLY A 289 -3.89 10.69 12.35
CA GLY A 289 -3.17 11.64 11.50
C GLY A 289 -1.79 12.09 12.00
N ARG A 290 -1.37 11.68 13.20
CA ARG A 290 -0.13 12.19 13.83
C ARG A 290 1.14 11.47 13.42
N PHE A 291 1.02 10.31 12.77
CA PHE A 291 2.17 9.49 12.38
C PHE A 291 2.02 8.95 10.96
N ALA A 292 3.15 8.84 10.25
CA ALA A 292 3.26 8.14 8.98
C ALA A 292 4.23 6.95 9.12
N TYR A 293 3.92 5.87 8.43
CA TYR A 293 4.72 4.67 8.34
C TYR A 293 5.12 4.47 6.89
N VAL A 294 6.40 4.20 6.62
CA VAL A 294 6.91 3.94 5.27
C VAL A 294 7.76 2.68 5.28
N GLY A 295 7.47 1.71 4.41
CA GLY A 295 8.27 0.50 4.32
C GLY A 295 9.52 0.69 3.45
N ASN A 296 10.67 0.18 3.89
CA ASN A 296 11.92 0.12 3.14
C ASN A 296 12.27 -1.32 2.82
N ARG A 297 12.72 -1.58 1.59
CA ARG A 297 13.02 -2.92 1.09
C ARG A 297 14.35 -2.97 0.36
N ALA A 298 15.19 -3.93 0.71
CA ALA A 298 16.43 -4.26 0.01
C ALA A 298 16.31 -5.65 -0.61
N THR A 299 16.73 -5.79 -1.87
CA THR A 299 16.55 -7.04 -2.63
C THR A 299 17.75 -7.47 -3.48
N ALA A 300 18.85 -6.73 -3.45
CA ALA A 300 20.07 -7.12 -4.17
C ALA A 300 20.65 -8.40 -3.57
N VAL A 301 21.09 -9.30 -4.44
CA VAL A 301 21.72 -10.58 -4.07
C VAL A 301 23.13 -10.67 -4.63
N THR A 302 24.00 -11.39 -3.93
CA THR A 302 25.35 -11.76 -4.36
C THR A 302 25.55 -13.26 -4.16
N GLN A 303 26.64 -13.82 -4.69
CA GLN A 303 26.99 -15.22 -4.49
C GLN A 303 27.88 -15.39 -3.25
N ARG A 304 27.48 -16.26 -2.34
CA ARG A 304 28.31 -16.74 -1.21
C ARG A 304 28.18 -18.25 -1.13
N ASN A 305 29.30 -18.96 -1.12
CA ASN A 305 29.34 -20.43 -1.06
C ASN A 305 28.45 -21.12 -2.11
N GLY A 306 28.40 -20.56 -3.33
CA GLY A 306 27.58 -21.08 -4.43
C GLY A 306 26.08 -20.82 -4.30
N GLN A 307 25.63 -20.08 -3.28
CA GLN A 307 24.23 -19.72 -3.08
C GLN A 307 23.99 -18.21 -3.22
N PRO A 308 22.88 -17.78 -3.83
CA PRO A 308 22.50 -16.38 -3.85
C PRO A 308 22.07 -15.95 -2.45
N VAL A 309 22.73 -14.96 -1.88
CA VAL A 309 22.41 -14.38 -0.57
C VAL A 309 22.15 -12.88 -0.69
N LEU A 310 21.30 -12.34 0.18
CA LEU A 310 21.05 -10.90 0.26
C LEU A 310 22.35 -10.12 0.53
N VAL A 311 22.60 -9.06 -0.22
CA VAL A 311 23.74 -8.14 -0.03
C VAL A 311 23.65 -7.38 1.30
N GLY A 312 22.43 -7.25 1.84
CA GLY A 312 22.10 -6.40 2.97
C GLY A 312 21.39 -5.12 2.52
N GLY A 313 21.18 -4.21 3.47
CA GLY A 313 20.34 -3.02 3.30
C GLY A 313 19.16 -3.04 4.28
N GLU A 314 18.36 -1.99 4.23
CA GLU A 314 17.28 -1.76 5.17
C GLU A 314 15.99 -2.45 4.73
N ASN A 315 15.54 -3.41 5.54
CA ASN A 315 14.22 -4.03 5.47
C ASN A 315 13.45 -3.67 6.75
N ASN A 316 12.84 -2.49 6.77
CA ASN A 316 12.24 -1.91 7.97
C ASN A 316 10.99 -1.07 7.67
N ILE A 317 10.31 -0.62 8.72
CA ILE A 317 9.29 0.42 8.67
C ILE A 317 9.89 1.70 9.29
N ALA A 318 10.06 2.73 8.47
CA ALA A 318 10.36 4.08 8.92
C ALA A 318 9.09 4.70 9.54
N VAL A 319 9.22 5.21 10.75
CA VAL A 319 8.13 5.85 11.50
C VAL A 319 8.40 7.34 11.58
N PHE A 320 7.46 8.15 11.12
CA PHE A 320 7.52 9.60 11.19
C PHE A 320 6.45 10.15 12.13
N ALA A 321 6.83 11.08 13.01
CA ALA A 321 5.89 11.98 13.67
C ALA A 321 5.61 13.18 12.76
N ILE A 322 4.35 13.56 12.62
CA ILE A 322 3.90 14.66 11.76
C ILE A 322 3.62 15.89 12.62
N ASP A 323 4.33 16.99 12.36
CA ASP A 323 3.97 18.29 12.90
C ASP A 323 2.58 18.69 12.38
N GLN A 324 1.62 18.83 13.29
CA GLN A 324 0.22 19.08 12.94
C GLN A 324 -0.07 20.52 12.51
N SER A 325 0.89 21.43 12.65
CA SER A 325 0.78 22.82 12.19
C SER A 325 1.37 23.00 10.78
N THR A 326 2.46 22.29 10.46
CA THR A 326 3.19 22.48 9.19
C THR A 326 3.01 21.33 8.21
N GLY A 327 2.80 20.11 8.71
CA GLY A 327 2.80 18.86 7.95
C GLY A 327 4.19 18.22 7.85
N GLU A 328 5.20 18.79 8.51
CA GLU A 328 6.57 18.30 8.42
C GLU A 328 6.73 16.94 9.13
N PRO A 329 7.20 15.90 8.42
CA PRO A 329 7.48 14.61 9.04
C PRO A 329 8.89 14.58 9.64
N THR A 330 9.00 14.11 10.88
CA THR A 330 10.27 13.84 11.59
C THR A 330 10.43 12.34 11.77
N LEU A 331 11.53 11.77 11.28
CA LEU A 331 11.87 10.35 11.45
C LEU A 331 12.17 10.08 12.93
N ILE A 332 11.39 9.19 13.57
CA ILE A 332 11.50 8.88 15.01
C ILE A 332 11.91 7.43 15.28
N GLN A 333 11.90 6.57 14.26
CA GLN A 333 12.30 5.16 14.34
C GLN A 333 12.46 4.54 12.93
N ASN A 334 13.39 3.59 12.80
CA ASN A 334 13.39 2.58 11.74
C ASN A 334 13.22 1.20 12.40
N ALA A 335 12.01 0.64 12.39
CA ALA A 335 11.69 -0.62 13.03
C ALA A 335 11.98 -1.80 12.08
N ASP A 336 12.90 -2.69 12.44
CA ASP A 336 13.21 -3.88 11.65
C ASP A 336 11.92 -4.64 11.29
N ALA A 337 11.76 -5.03 10.02
CA ALA A 337 10.54 -5.70 9.55
C ALA A 337 10.48 -7.18 9.99
N HIS A 338 11.55 -7.69 10.59
CA HIS A 338 11.76 -9.09 10.98
C HIS A 338 11.57 -10.05 9.79
N GLY A 339 11.94 -9.60 8.59
CA GLY A 339 11.84 -10.33 7.34
C GLY A 339 12.35 -9.49 6.18
N ILE A 340 12.28 -10.04 4.97
CA ILE A 340 12.82 -9.39 3.78
C ILE A 340 11.70 -8.87 2.89
N ARG A 341 11.95 -7.71 2.28
CA ARG A 341 11.07 -7.04 1.32
C ARG A 341 9.66 -6.77 1.90
N PRO A 342 9.54 -5.87 2.90
CA PRO A 342 8.26 -5.41 3.43
C PRO A 342 7.52 -4.55 2.39
N ARG A 343 7.00 -5.18 1.34
CA ARG A 343 6.36 -4.50 0.19
C ARG A 343 4.99 -3.94 0.54
N SER A 344 4.27 -4.62 1.43
CA SER A 344 2.91 -4.31 1.85
C SER A 344 2.82 -4.47 3.36
N PHE A 345 2.15 -3.54 4.02
CA PHE A 345 1.81 -3.61 5.43
C PHE A 345 0.49 -2.89 5.64
N ALA A 346 -0.12 -3.07 6.81
CA ALA A 346 -1.38 -2.42 7.12
C ALA A 346 -1.43 -1.97 8.59
N VAL A 347 -2.06 -0.82 8.81
CA VAL A 347 -2.37 -0.29 10.14
C VAL A 347 -3.80 -0.67 10.49
N HIS A 348 -4.00 -1.31 11.64
CA HIS A 348 -5.33 -1.67 12.10
C HIS A 348 -6.16 -0.39 12.34
N PRO A 349 -7.47 -0.35 12.03
CA PRO A 349 -8.31 0.85 12.20
C PRO A 349 -8.33 1.44 13.61
N SER A 350 -8.04 0.63 14.64
CA SER A 350 -7.89 1.12 16.03
C SER A 350 -6.59 1.90 16.29
N GLY A 351 -5.63 1.86 15.37
CA GLY A 351 -4.32 2.49 15.52
C GLY A 351 -3.38 1.78 16.49
N ARG A 352 -3.73 0.60 17.02
CA ARG A 352 -2.91 -0.09 18.04
C ARG A 352 -2.00 -1.18 17.50
N MET A 353 -2.22 -1.63 16.27
CA MET A 353 -1.55 -2.78 15.66
C MET A 353 -1.14 -2.46 14.23
N LEU A 354 0.07 -2.88 13.85
CA LEU A 354 0.57 -2.86 12.48
C LEU A 354 1.03 -4.26 12.09
N VAL A 355 0.69 -4.70 10.89
CA VAL A 355 1.16 -5.99 10.34
C VAL A 355 1.94 -5.75 9.05
N VAL A 356 3.16 -6.26 9.00
CA VAL A 356 4.04 -6.18 7.83
C VAL A 356 4.06 -7.51 7.10
N GLY A 357 3.73 -7.50 5.81
CA GLY A 357 3.90 -8.64 4.91
C GLY A 357 5.31 -8.62 4.30
N ASN A 358 6.19 -9.48 4.81
CA ASN A 358 7.50 -9.72 4.24
C ASN A 358 7.34 -10.68 3.06
N GLN A 359 7.52 -10.13 1.86
CA GLN A 359 6.97 -10.72 0.64
C GLN A 359 7.61 -12.07 0.26
N ASN A 360 8.92 -12.19 0.44
CA ASN A 360 9.71 -13.28 -0.14
C ASN A 360 10.55 -13.97 0.91
N GLU A 361 10.78 -15.26 0.67
CA GLU A 361 11.90 -15.96 1.25
C GLU A 361 13.22 -15.48 0.62
N PHE A 362 14.25 -15.32 1.45
CA PHE A 362 15.59 -14.96 1.02
C PHE A 362 16.64 -15.70 1.83
N ASN A 363 17.70 -16.14 1.17
CA ASN A 363 18.90 -16.58 1.87
C ASN A 363 19.71 -15.37 2.34
N VAL A 364 20.18 -15.43 3.58
CA VAL A 364 21.06 -14.42 4.19
C VAL A 364 22.30 -15.14 4.73
N TYR A 365 23.45 -14.49 4.61
CA TYR A 365 24.68 -15.03 5.18
C TYR A 365 24.83 -14.54 6.63
N ASP A 366 24.93 -15.47 7.57
CA ASP A 366 25.24 -15.18 8.96
C ASP A 366 26.76 -15.10 9.12
N GLU A 367 27.29 -13.89 9.31
CA GLU A 367 28.74 -13.67 9.46
C GLU A 367 29.32 -14.33 10.72
N LYS A 368 28.51 -14.50 11.78
CA LYS A 368 28.99 -15.11 13.05
C LYS A 368 29.06 -16.62 12.93
N ALA A 369 28.00 -17.24 12.41
CA ALA A 369 27.93 -18.69 12.20
C ALA A 369 28.68 -19.13 10.93
N ARG A 370 29.03 -18.18 10.04
CA ARG A 370 29.68 -18.39 8.74
C ARG A 370 28.90 -19.34 7.83
N GLU A 371 27.58 -19.26 7.90
CA GLU A 371 26.67 -20.12 7.15
C GLU A 371 25.59 -19.32 6.43
N VAL A 372 24.97 -19.93 5.43
CA VAL A 372 23.78 -19.38 4.79
C VAL A 372 22.56 -19.90 5.53
N ARG A 373 21.68 -18.99 5.94
CA ARG A 373 20.37 -19.33 6.51
C ARG A 373 19.25 -18.74 5.68
N THR A 374 18.12 -19.44 5.65
CA THR A 374 16.93 -18.99 4.95
C THR A 374 16.04 -18.16 5.87
N VAL A 375 15.65 -16.97 5.41
CA VAL A 375 14.65 -16.10 6.07
C VAL A 375 13.33 -16.29 5.32
N PRO A 376 12.32 -16.91 5.93
CA PRO A 376 11.06 -17.17 5.24
C PRO A 376 10.23 -15.89 5.07
N ALA A 377 9.38 -15.88 4.04
CA ALA A 377 8.26 -14.94 3.96
C ALA A 377 7.39 -15.03 5.22
N GLY A 378 6.71 -13.94 5.57
CA GLY A 378 5.89 -13.97 6.78
C GLY A 378 5.29 -12.64 7.17
N MET A 379 4.42 -12.71 8.17
CA MET A 379 3.72 -11.55 8.73
C MET A 379 4.32 -11.18 10.08
N SER A 380 4.94 -10.01 10.16
CA SER A 380 5.45 -9.46 11.42
C SER A 380 4.40 -8.57 12.06
N VAL A 381 4.12 -8.78 13.34
CA VAL A 381 3.12 -8.06 14.11
C VAL A 381 3.80 -7.09 15.06
N PHE A 382 3.35 -5.83 15.02
CA PHE A 382 3.81 -4.77 15.89
C PHE A 382 2.66 -4.18 16.70
N ARG A 383 2.94 -3.86 17.96
CA ARG A 383 2.13 -2.94 18.75
C ARG A 383 2.56 -1.51 18.41
N ILE A 384 1.59 -0.63 18.19
CA ILE A 384 1.83 0.79 18.00
C ILE A 384 1.68 1.49 19.36
N GLY A 385 2.74 2.17 19.80
CA GLY A 385 2.75 2.99 21.00
C GLY A 385 1.95 4.29 20.81
N THR A 386 1.61 4.96 21.91
CA THR A 386 0.95 6.28 21.87
C THR A 386 1.83 7.37 21.26
N ASP A 387 3.15 7.15 21.23
CA ASP A 387 4.16 7.96 20.54
C ASP A 387 4.37 7.55 19.08
N GLY A 388 3.54 6.65 18.56
CA GLY A 388 3.56 6.16 17.18
C GLY A 388 4.62 5.10 16.90
N ARG A 389 5.56 4.85 17.82
CA ARG A 389 6.64 3.88 17.63
C ARG A 389 6.11 2.45 17.60
N LEU A 390 6.82 1.60 16.88
CA LEU A 390 6.50 0.20 16.68
C LEU A 390 7.32 -0.66 17.64
N GLN A 391 6.62 -1.48 18.43
CA GLN A 391 7.22 -2.54 19.22
C GLN A 391 6.91 -3.89 18.57
N PHE A 392 7.96 -4.61 18.17
CA PHE A 392 7.80 -5.96 17.64
C PHE A 392 7.19 -6.89 18.69
N VAL A 393 6.20 -7.69 18.29
CA VAL A 393 5.55 -8.67 19.17
C VAL A 393 5.93 -10.09 18.75
N ARG A 394 5.73 -10.42 17.47
CA ARG A 394 5.92 -11.77 16.94
C ARG A 394 5.90 -11.77 15.41
N LYS A 395 6.35 -12.89 14.84
CA LYS A 395 6.25 -13.17 13.40
C LYS A 395 5.52 -14.50 13.19
N TYR A 396 4.70 -14.55 12.14
CA TYR A 396 4.15 -15.78 11.58
C TYR A 396 4.85 -16.06 10.26
N ASP A 397 5.59 -17.16 10.18
CA ASP A 397 6.13 -17.61 8.91
C ASP A 397 4.98 -18.09 8.02
N VAL A 398 5.02 -17.70 6.76
CA VAL A 398 3.98 -18.01 5.78
C VAL A 398 4.62 -18.86 4.70
N PRO A 399 4.34 -20.17 4.65
CA PRO A 399 4.82 -21.02 3.56
C PRO A 399 4.27 -20.50 2.24
N THR A 400 5.15 -20.11 1.33
CA THR A 400 4.75 -19.69 -0.02
C THR A 400 4.58 -20.88 -0.96
N GLY A 401 5.05 -22.07 -0.57
CA GLY A 401 4.94 -23.29 -1.35
C GLY A 401 5.97 -23.31 -2.47
N GLU A 402 5.49 -23.29 -3.72
CA GLU A 402 6.36 -23.25 -4.90
C GLU A 402 7.34 -22.06 -4.86
N PRO A 403 8.56 -22.22 -5.40
CA PRO A 403 9.60 -21.16 -5.41
C PRO A 403 9.13 -19.82 -5.99
N ASP A 404 8.09 -19.87 -6.83
CA ASP A 404 7.61 -18.76 -7.62
C ASP A 404 6.46 -17.98 -6.94
N ARG A 405 6.07 -18.36 -5.73
CA ARG A 405 4.98 -17.71 -4.99
C ARG A 405 5.54 -16.77 -3.92
N SER A 406 4.75 -15.74 -3.60
CA SER A 406 5.12 -14.74 -2.59
C SER A 406 3.92 -14.35 -1.74
N LEU A 407 4.18 -13.86 -0.52
CA LEU A 407 3.21 -13.15 0.30
C LEU A 407 2.99 -11.76 -0.31
N PHE A 408 2.13 -11.68 -1.32
CA PHE A 408 2.10 -10.56 -2.24
C PHE A 408 1.47 -9.29 -1.63
N TRP A 409 0.44 -9.48 -0.81
CA TRP A 409 -0.33 -8.39 -0.20
C TRP A 409 -0.88 -8.81 1.17
N VAL A 410 -0.92 -7.86 2.10
CA VAL A 410 -1.64 -7.99 3.37
C VAL A 410 -2.49 -6.74 3.63
N GLY A 411 -3.66 -6.89 4.24
CA GLY A 411 -4.52 -5.75 4.55
C GLY A 411 -5.60 -6.03 5.58
N PHE A 412 -5.89 -5.03 6.41
CA PHE A 412 -7.02 -5.06 7.33
C PHE A 412 -8.31 -4.63 6.62
N VAL A 413 -9.39 -5.35 6.91
CA VAL A 413 -10.74 -5.04 6.44
C VAL A 413 -11.63 -4.87 7.67
N PRO A 414 -12.18 -3.66 7.90
CA PRO A 414 -13.20 -3.45 8.93
C PRO A 414 -14.42 -4.33 8.66
N LEU A 415 -14.98 -4.93 9.71
CA LEU A 415 -16.14 -5.80 9.61
C LEU A 415 -17.46 -5.02 9.82
N PRO A 416 -18.60 -5.52 9.27
CA PRO A 416 -19.93 -4.93 9.44
C PRO A 416 -20.37 -4.73 10.88
#